data_AF-A0A6L5P2H1-F1
#
_entry.id   AF-A0A6L5P2H1-F1
#
_cell.length_a   1.000
_cell.length_b   1.000
_cell.length_c   1.000
_cell.angle_alpha   90.00
_cell.angle_beta   90.00
_cell.angle_gamma   90.00
#
_symmetry.space_group_name_H-M   'P 1'
#
loop_
_entity.id
_entity.type
_entity.pdbx_description
1 polymer ?
#
loop_
_entity_poly.entity_id
_entity_poly.type
_entity_poly.pdbx_seq_one_letter_code
_entity_poly.pdbx_strand_id
1 'polypeptide(L)'
;MSWNNDHIPEIDLEYEFNKQSFANIAATLDKNGFGDAGALLRNMTANADVRAEKAVNSEANNVVQEVTNLIKERQYHSKSGYGPGSPSFQRKVNNQHLVDTVKDHHDGNRHRIYANATNGGYNYSQAFEFGLLSRKYPAHHPFEDTVHHLGLNQLHSGLDDKINDAIRKGFS
;
A
#
# COMPACT_ATOMS: atom_id res chain seq x y z
N MET A 1 5.14 -22.97 18.94
CA MET A 1 5.23 -22.52 17.53
C MET A 1 5.51 -21.04 17.54
N SER A 2 6.58 -20.57 16.88
CA SER A 2 6.73 -19.14 16.61
C SER A 2 5.80 -18.78 15.46
N TRP A 3 4.89 -17.84 15.68
CA TRP A 3 3.97 -17.37 14.67
C TRP A 3 4.72 -16.55 13.61
N ASN A 4 4.51 -16.85 12.32
CA ASN A 4 5.08 -16.13 11.17
C ASN A 4 3.97 -15.47 10.32
N ASN A 5 4.35 -14.57 9.42
CA ASN A 5 3.42 -13.73 8.65
C ASN A 5 2.78 -14.43 7.43
N ASP A 6 2.99 -15.73 7.24
CA ASP A 6 2.69 -16.47 5.99
C ASP A 6 1.20 -16.50 5.56
N HIS A 7 0.29 -16.01 6.41
CA HIS A 7 -1.16 -15.97 6.16
C HIS A 7 -1.79 -14.60 6.47
N ILE A 8 -0.99 -13.52 6.47
CA ILE A 8 -1.53 -12.18 6.68
C ILE A 8 -1.99 -11.65 5.32
N PRO A 9 -3.21 -11.13 5.19
CA PRO A 9 -3.63 -10.46 3.96
C PRO A 9 -2.77 -9.22 3.70
N GLU A 10 -2.31 -9.09 2.47
CA GLU A 10 -1.42 -8.02 2.02
C GLU A 10 -2.03 -7.31 0.79
N ILE A 11 -1.81 -6.00 0.67
CA ILE A 11 -2.08 -5.25 -0.56
C ILE A 11 -0.72 -4.80 -1.11
N ASP A 12 -0.43 -5.25 -2.33
CA ASP A 12 0.78 -4.91 -3.04
C ASP A 12 0.48 -3.81 -4.07
N LEU A 13 1.22 -2.71 -3.99
CA LEU A 13 1.27 -1.68 -5.02
C LEU A 13 2.66 -1.67 -5.62
N GLU A 14 2.75 -1.84 -6.94
CA GLU A 14 4.01 -1.84 -7.66
C GLU A 14 3.86 -1.00 -8.92
N TYR A 15 4.94 -0.30 -9.30
CA TYR A 15 5.01 0.38 -10.58
C TYR A 15 6.32 0.04 -11.30
N GLU A 16 6.19 -0.31 -12.57
CA GLU A 16 7.32 -0.50 -13.45
C GLU A 16 7.54 0.77 -14.28
N PHE A 17 8.75 1.33 -14.20
CA PHE A 17 9.17 2.42 -15.06
C PHE A 17 10.43 2.01 -15.82
N ASN A 18 10.35 1.96 -17.14
CA ASN A 18 11.40 1.44 -18.01
C ASN A 18 12.54 2.45 -18.22
N LYS A 19 13.31 2.69 -17.15
CA LYS A 19 14.46 3.61 -17.13
C LYS A 19 15.52 3.21 -18.17
N GLN A 20 15.72 1.91 -18.36
CA GLN A 20 16.75 1.40 -19.27
C GLN A 20 16.49 1.79 -20.73
N SER A 21 15.23 1.74 -21.18
CA SER A 21 14.90 2.14 -22.56
C SER A 21 15.19 3.61 -22.80
N PHE A 22 14.83 4.48 -21.85
CA PHE A 22 15.16 5.91 -21.95
C PHE A 22 16.66 6.17 -21.90
N ALA A 23 17.41 5.45 -21.07
CA ALA A 23 18.87 5.52 -21.05
C ALA A 23 19.49 5.12 -22.40
N ASN A 24 18.99 4.06 -23.03
CA ASN A 24 19.46 3.62 -24.35
C ASN A 24 19.14 4.65 -25.44
N ILE A 25 17.95 5.26 -25.41
CA ILE A 25 17.58 6.33 -26.34
C ILE A 25 18.48 7.56 -26.12
N ALA A 26 18.69 7.96 -24.87
CA ALA A 26 19.58 9.08 -24.53
C ALA A 26 21.01 8.84 -25.04
N ALA A 27 21.55 7.64 -24.83
CA ALA A 27 22.86 7.26 -25.34
C ALA A 27 22.92 7.28 -26.88
N THR A 28 21.82 6.91 -27.54
CA THR A 28 21.71 6.99 -29.01
C THR A 28 21.68 8.45 -29.47
N LEU A 29 21.00 9.34 -28.76
CA LEU A 29 20.98 10.78 -29.06
C LEU A 29 22.37 11.40 -28.89
N ASP A 30 23.05 11.07 -27.79
CA ASP A 30 24.42 11.52 -27.49
C ASP A 30 25.39 11.04 -28.60
N LYS A 31 25.31 9.76 -28.98
CA LYS A 31 26.16 9.15 -30.02
C LYS A 31 25.99 9.77 -31.40
N ASN A 32 24.77 10.17 -31.74
CA ASN A 32 24.46 10.76 -33.05
C ASN A 32 24.63 12.29 -33.09
N GLY A 33 25.14 12.91 -32.02
CA GLY A 33 25.46 14.32 -32.00
C GLY A 33 24.22 15.23 -31.96
N PHE A 34 23.11 14.78 -31.38
CA PHE A 34 21.90 15.60 -31.20
C PHE A 34 22.04 16.65 -30.07
N GLY A 35 23.24 17.21 -29.89
CA GLY A 35 23.53 18.18 -28.83
C GLY A 35 23.14 17.66 -27.44
N ASP A 36 22.45 18.49 -26.67
CA ASP A 36 22.06 18.20 -25.29
C ASP A 36 20.81 17.30 -25.17
N ALA A 37 20.26 16.78 -26.27
CA ALA A 37 19.01 16.03 -26.27
C ALA A 37 19.05 14.77 -25.38
N GLY A 38 20.17 14.05 -25.35
CA GLY A 38 20.32 12.89 -24.47
C GLY A 38 20.41 13.28 -22.98
N ALA A 39 21.06 14.40 -22.66
CA ALA A 39 21.08 14.94 -21.31
C ALA A 39 19.69 15.42 -20.85
N LEU A 40 18.95 16.11 -21.73
CA LEU A 40 17.57 16.53 -21.49
C LEU A 40 16.67 15.32 -21.21
N LEU A 41 16.74 14.28 -22.05
CA LEU A 41 15.95 13.06 -21.87
C LEU A 41 16.25 12.35 -20.54
N ARG A 42 17.53 12.27 -20.14
CA ARG A 42 17.93 11.72 -18.83
C ARG A 42 17.31 12.52 -17.67
N ASN A 43 17.33 13.85 -17.74
CA ASN A 43 16.72 14.70 -16.71
C ASN A 43 15.19 14.55 -16.64
N MET A 44 14.51 14.51 -17.80
CA MET A 44 13.06 14.28 -17.86
C MET A 44 12.68 12.91 -17.29
N THR A 45 13.47 11.88 -17.62
CA THR A 45 13.28 10.52 -17.10
C THR A 45 13.44 10.47 -15.59
N ALA A 46 14.47 11.13 -15.04
CA ALA A 46 14.66 11.23 -13.59
C ALA A 46 13.51 11.98 -12.89
N ASN A 47 13.02 13.07 -13.49
CA ASN A 47 11.87 13.81 -12.97
C ASN A 47 10.58 12.98 -13.01
N ALA A 48 10.36 12.22 -14.08
CA ALA A 48 9.21 11.33 -14.23
C ALA A 48 9.23 10.22 -13.17
N ASP A 49 10.40 9.63 -12.91
CA ASP A 49 10.59 8.61 -11.89
C ASP A 49 10.25 9.12 -10.48
N VAL A 50 10.80 10.26 -10.07
CA VAL A 50 10.50 10.89 -8.76
C VAL A 50 9.01 11.21 -8.61
N ARG A 51 8.35 11.61 -9.70
CA ARG A 51 6.91 11.92 -9.68
C ARG A 51 6.07 10.64 -9.60
N ALA A 52 6.44 9.59 -10.32
CA ALA A 52 5.79 8.28 -10.23
C ALA A 52 5.91 7.72 -8.80
N GLU A 53 7.11 7.76 -8.23
CA GLU A 53 7.38 7.35 -6.84
C GLU A 53 6.48 8.11 -5.85
N LYS A 54 6.34 9.44 -6.00
CA LYS A 54 5.44 10.23 -5.16
C LYS A 54 3.96 9.85 -5.32
N ALA A 55 3.53 9.52 -6.54
CA ALA A 55 2.15 9.11 -6.79
C ALA A 55 1.84 7.77 -6.11
N VAL A 56 2.75 6.79 -6.21
CA VAL A 56 2.59 5.49 -5.55
C VAL A 56 2.66 5.62 -4.03
N ASN A 57 3.60 6.39 -3.49
CA ASN A 57 3.66 6.72 -2.06
C ASN A 57 2.35 7.33 -1.55
N SER A 58 1.75 8.24 -2.32
CA SER A 58 0.47 8.85 -1.95
C SER A 58 -0.65 7.81 -1.94
N GLU A 59 -0.66 6.88 -2.88
CA GLU A 59 -1.67 5.81 -2.90
C GLU A 59 -1.46 4.80 -1.77
N ALA A 60 -0.23 4.42 -1.48
CA ALA A 60 0.10 3.56 -0.36
C ALA A 60 -0.41 4.15 0.97
N ASN A 61 -0.24 5.46 1.17
CA ASN A 61 -0.80 6.16 2.32
C ASN A 61 -2.34 6.13 2.35
N ASN A 62 -3.00 6.29 1.19
CA ASN A 62 -4.46 6.19 1.09
C ASN A 62 -4.94 4.78 1.46
N VAL A 63 -4.26 3.74 0.97
CA VAL A 63 -4.57 2.34 1.29
C VAL A 63 -4.41 2.07 2.79
N VAL A 64 -3.29 2.48 3.40
CA VAL A 64 -3.09 2.35 4.85
C VAL A 64 -4.21 3.07 5.63
N GLN A 65 -4.58 4.28 5.21
CA GLN A 65 -5.64 5.04 5.85
C GLN A 65 -7.01 4.35 5.71
N GLU A 66 -7.33 3.83 4.53
CA GLU A 66 -8.60 3.16 4.26
C GLU A 66 -8.73 1.85 5.04
N VAL A 67 -7.69 1.01 4.99
CA VAL A 67 -7.62 -0.24 5.77
C VAL A 67 -7.80 0.08 7.27
N THR A 68 -7.07 1.07 7.79
CA THR A 68 -7.18 1.42 9.21
C THR A 68 -8.55 2.03 9.57
N ASN A 69 -9.19 2.78 8.67
CA ASN A 69 -10.54 3.31 8.88
C ASN A 69 -11.58 2.17 8.94
N LEU A 70 -11.57 1.26 7.96
CA LEU A 70 -12.47 0.09 7.95
C LEU A 70 -12.27 -0.78 9.19
N ILE A 71 -11.02 -0.97 9.63
CA ILE A 71 -10.72 -1.63 10.89
C ILE A 71 -11.35 -0.89 12.08
N LYS A 72 -11.18 0.44 12.18
CA LYS A 72 -11.77 1.25 13.26
C LYS A 72 -13.30 1.15 13.25
N GLU A 73 -13.94 1.32 12.11
CA GLU A 73 -15.39 1.22 11.97
C GLU A 73 -15.92 -0.14 12.43
N ARG A 74 -15.23 -1.22 12.07
CA ARG A 74 -15.72 -2.58 12.38
C ARG A 74 -15.38 -3.02 13.80
N GLN A 75 -14.21 -2.67 14.30
CA GLN A 75 -13.74 -3.11 15.62
C GLN A 75 -14.20 -2.22 16.76
N TYR A 76 -14.25 -0.90 16.52
CA TYR A 76 -14.43 0.10 17.57
C TYR A 76 -15.84 0.64 17.69
N HIS A 77 -16.81 0.03 17.00
CA HIS A 77 -18.23 0.29 17.25
C HIS A 77 -18.61 -0.08 18.69
N SER A 78 -19.27 0.84 19.38
CA SER A 78 -19.64 0.77 20.81
C SER A 78 -20.38 -0.51 21.24
N LYS A 79 -20.97 -1.25 20.30
CA LYS A 79 -21.68 -2.51 20.53
C LYS A 79 -20.76 -3.74 20.72
N SER A 80 -19.48 -3.68 20.34
CA SER A 80 -18.55 -4.81 20.49
C SER A 80 -17.90 -4.91 21.89
N GLY A 81 -18.05 -3.88 22.74
CA GLY A 81 -17.33 -3.77 24.01
C GLY A 81 -15.82 -3.56 23.86
N TYR A 82 -15.37 -3.29 22.63
CA TYR A 82 -13.96 -3.24 22.24
C TYR A 82 -13.57 -1.90 21.59
N GLY A 83 -14.32 -0.83 21.84
CA GLY A 83 -14.03 0.51 21.31
C GLY A 83 -13.19 1.40 22.24
N PRO A 84 -12.69 2.55 21.72
CA PRO A 84 -12.08 3.62 22.51
C PRO A 84 -12.93 3.97 23.72
N GLY A 85 -12.33 3.91 24.91
CA GLY A 85 -13.02 4.14 26.19
C GLY A 85 -13.52 2.88 26.91
N SER A 86 -13.42 1.69 26.32
CA SER A 86 -13.72 0.44 27.02
C SER A 86 -12.51 -0.02 27.89
N PRO A 87 -12.75 -0.63 29.07
CA PRO A 87 -11.66 -1.17 29.90
C PRO A 87 -10.82 -2.22 29.17
N SER A 88 -11.44 -3.01 28.28
CA SER A 88 -10.77 -4.01 27.46
C SER A 88 -9.85 -3.40 26.42
N PHE A 89 -10.22 -2.25 25.84
CA PHE A 89 -9.39 -1.49 24.91
C PHE A 89 -8.23 -0.80 25.63
N GLN A 90 -8.48 -0.17 26.79
CA GLN A 90 -7.48 0.56 27.58
C GLN A 90 -6.45 -0.35 28.26
N ARG A 91 -6.79 -1.61 28.54
CA ARG A 91 -5.88 -2.61 29.13
C ARG A 91 -4.87 -3.18 28.13
N LYS A 92 -5.04 -2.92 26.83
CA LYS A 92 -4.10 -3.37 25.80
C LYS A 92 -3.01 -2.33 25.62
N VAL A 93 -1.76 -2.80 25.62
CA VAL A 93 -0.59 -1.99 25.29
C VAL A 93 -0.68 -1.60 23.81
N ASN A 94 -0.23 -0.39 23.43
CA ASN A 94 -0.33 0.19 22.08
C ASN A 94 0.02 -0.79 20.94
N ASN A 95 0.88 -1.77 21.21
CA ASN A 95 1.34 -2.76 20.24
C ASN A 95 0.32 -3.88 19.98
N GLN A 96 -0.92 -3.81 20.50
CA GLN A 96 -1.94 -4.86 20.34
C GLN A 96 -3.20 -4.37 19.60
N HIS A 97 -3.23 -3.12 19.16
CA HIS A 97 -4.30 -2.60 18.30
C HIS A 97 -3.94 -2.89 16.84
N LEU A 98 -4.81 -3.59 16.10
CA LEU A 98 -4.54 -3.95 14.69
C LEU A 98 -4.19 -2.71 13.86
N VAL A 99 -4.92 -1.61 14.06
CA VAL A 99 -4.70 -0.34 13.35
C VAL A 99 -3.28 0.19 13.51
N ASP A 100 -2.65 -0.05 14.65
CA ASP A 100 -1.30 0.45 14.94
C ASP A 100 -0.22 -0.43 14.30
N THR A 101 -0.60 -1.67 13.92
CA THR A 101 0.28 -2.66 13.29
C THR A 101 0.19 -2.68 11.76
N VAL A 102 -0.84 -2.08 11.15
CA VAL A 102 -0.91 -1.88 9.70
C VAL A 102 0.19 -0.91 9.29
N LYS A 103 1.12 -1.37 8.46
CA LYS A 103 2.26 -0.61 7.97
C LYS A 103 2.45 -0.85 6.48
N ASP A 104 3.04 0.14 5.85
CA ASP A 104 3.62 0.02 4.54
C ASP A 104 5.07 -0.51 4.66
N HIS A 105 5.35 -1.63 4.00
CA HIS A 105 6.68 -2.22 3.91
C HIS A 105 7.21 -1.98 2.50
N HIS A 106 7.92 -0.87 2.39
CA HIS A 106 8.45 -0.37 1.13
C HIS A 106 9.82 -0.98 0.80
N ASP A 107 9.96 -1.50 -0.42
CA ASP A 107 11.22 -1.97 -1.01
C ASP A 107 11.32 -1.51 -2.48
N GLY A 108 12.16 -0.51 -2.74
CA GLY A 108 12.35 0.03 -4.09
C GLY A 108 11.10 0.73 -4.63
N ASN A 109 10.41 0.11 -5.59
CA ASN A 109 9.17 0.63 -6.18
C ASN A 109 7.92 -0.14 -5.71
N ARG A 110 8.10 -1.08 -4.79
CA ARG A 110 7.07 -1.98 -4.30
C ARG A 110 6.68 -1.60 -2.89
N HIS A 111 5.40 -1.33 -2.69
CA HIS A 111 4.76 -1.12 -1.40
C HIS A 111 3.98 -2.38 -1.04
N ARG A 112 4.29 -2.97 0.12
CA ARG A 112 3.57 -4.13 0.65
C ARG A 112 2.88 -3.75 1.94
N ILE A 113 1.57 -3.59 1.89
CA ILE A 113 0.79 -3.08 3.01
C ILE A 113 0.18 -4.27 3.74
N TYR A 114 0.61 -4.49 4.98
CA TYR A 114 0.10 -5.56 5.83
C TYR A 114 0.26 -5.21 7.32
N ALA A 115 -0.39 -6.01 8.17
CA ALA A 115 -0.29 -5.86 9.62
C ALA A 115 0.87 -6.67 10.19
N ASN A 116 1.79 -6.04 10.92
CA ASN A 116 2.92 -6.73 11.54
C ASN A 116 2.50 -7.73 12.62
N ALA A 117 3.14 -8.90 12.69
CA ALA A 117 3.01 -9.81 13.84
C ALA A 117 3.57 -9.17 15.11
N THR A 118 2.85 -9.36 16.22
CA THR A 118 3.27 -8.85 17.53
C THR A 118 3.98 -9.95 18.30
N ASN A 119 5.07 -9.59 19.01
CA ASN A 119 5.88 -10.55 19.75
C ASN A 119 5.05 -11.31 20.80
N GLY A 120 4.75 -12.59 20.51
CA GLY A 120 4.20 -13.54 21.47
C GLY A 120 2.67 -13.68 21.52
N GLY A 121 1.92 -13.13 20.56
CA GLY A 121 0.45 -13.24 20.54
C GLY A 121 -0.14 -13.51 19.15
N TYR A 122 -1.37 -14.05 19.12
CA TYR A 122 -2.20 -14.10 17.92
C TYR A 122 -2.22 -12.74 17.26
N ASN A 123 -1.85 -12.65 15.98
CA ASN A 123 -2.06 -11.42 15.26
C ASN A 123 -3.57 -11.27 14.99
N TYR A 124 -4.14 -10.09 15.20
CA TYR A 124 -5.58 -9.93 15.11
C TYR A 124 -6.09 -10.14 13.67
N SER A 125 -5.26 -9.92 12.64
CA SER A 125 -5.58 -10.34 11.26
C SER A 125 -5.93 -11.82 11.17
N GLN A 126 -5.15 -12.67 11.85
CA GLN A 126 -5.43 -14.10 11.98
C GLN A 126 -6.63 -14.35 12.91
N ALA A 127 -6.79 -13.60 14.00
CA ALA A 127 -7.97 -13.72 14.87
C ALA A 127 -9.29 -13.28 14.21
N PHE A 128 -9.23 -12.40 13.21
CA PHE A 128 -10.36 -12.00 12.36
C PHE A 128 -10.72 -13.17 11.42
N GLU A 129 -9.75 -13.76 10.71
CA GLU A 129 -9.99 -14.99 9.91
C GLU A 129 -10.54 -16.14 10.77
N PHE A 130 -9.97 -16.40 11.96
CA PHE A 130 -10.40 -17.51 12.82
C PHE A 130 -11.65 -17.22 13.66
N GLY A 131 -11.89 -15.97 14.06
CA GLY A 131 -13.06 -15.55 14.83
C GLY A 131 -14.33 -15.50 13.99
N LEU A 132 -14.21 -15.17 12.70
CA LEU A 132 -15.32 -15.11 11.74
C LEU A 132 -15.79 -16.47 11.25
N LEU A 133 -14.91 -17.48 11.22
CA LEU A 133 -15.32 -18.84 10.87
C LEU A 133 -16.37 -19.45 11.82
N SER A 134 -16.48 -18.94 13.06
CA SER A 134 -17.35 -19.51 14.10
C SER A 134 -18.73 -18.86 14.27
N ARG A 135 -18.97 -17.68 13.66
CA ARG A 135 -20.25 -16.96 13.73
C ARG A 135 -20.68 -16.58 12.33
N LYS A 136 -21.97 -16.69 12.00
CA LYS A 136 -22.59 -16.18 10.76
C LYS A 136 -22.47 -14.66 10.63
N TYR A 137 -21.25 -14.14 10.53
CA TYR A 137 -20.95 -12.77 10.22
C TYR A 137 -20.57 -12.72 8.74
N PRO A 138 -21.32 -12.01 7.88
CA PRO A 138 -20.86 -11.67 6.55
C PRO A 138 -19.80 -10.57 6.70
N ALA A 139 -18.67 -10.89 7.31
CA ALA A 139 -17.62 -9.90 7.51
C ALA A 139 -16.67 -10.00 6.33
N HIS A 140 -16.93 -9.14 5.36
CA HIS A 140 -15.96 -8.81 4.32
C HIS A 140 -14.63 -8.37 4.97
N HIS A 141 -13.50 -8.72 4.37
CA HIS A 141 -12.19 -8.49 4.96
C HIS A 141 -11.74 -7.03 4.71
N PRO A 142 -11.25 -6.25 5.71
CA PRO A 142 -10.91 -4.84 5.51
C PRO A 142 -9.94 -4.58 4.35
N PHE A 143 -8.97 -5.48 4.13
CA PHE A 143 -8.03 -5.35 3.00
C PHE A 143 -8.71 -5.64 1.65
N GLU A 144 -9.60 -6.64 1.59
CA GLU A 144 -10.35 -6.96 0.37
C GLU A 144 -11.31 -5.81 0.01
N ASP A 145 -12.00 -5.28 1.01
CA ASP A 145 -12.90 -4.14 0.83
C ASP A 145 -12.16 -2.86 0.46
N THR A 146 -10.97 -2.62 1.01
CA THR A 146 -10.13 -1.50 0.55
C THR A 146 -9.80 -1.64 -0.93
N VAL A 147 -9.41 -2.84 -1.39
CA VAL A 147 -9.12 -3.10 -2.81
C VAL A 147 -10.35 -2.83 -3.67
N HIS A 148 -11.53 -3.24 -3.24
CA HIS A 148 -12.77 -2.97 -3.97
C HIS A 148 -13.18 -1.50 -3.94
N HIS A 149 -13.09 -0.83 -2.79
CA HIS A 149 -13.51 0.55 -2.61
C HIS A 149 -12.61 1.52 -3.38
N LEU A 150 -11.30 1.28 -3.37
CA LEU A 150 -10.32 2.07 -4.12
C LEU A 150 -10.21 1.64 -5.60
N GLY A 151 -10.89 0.55 -6.00
CA GLY A 151 -10.86 0.05 -7.36
C GLY A 151 -9.50 -0.49 -7.81
N LEU A 152 -8.67 -0.97 -6.87
CA LEU A 152 -7.32 -1.48 -7.14
C LEU A 152 -7.32 -2.85 -7.87
N ASN A 153 -8.46 -3.54 -7.90
CA ASN A 153 -8.62 -4.81 -8.60
C ASN A 153 -9.03 -4.67 -10.08
N GLN A 154 -9.14 -3.45 -10.60
CA GLN A 154 -9.57 -3.19 -11.97
C GLN A 154 -8.37 -3.08 -12.91
N LEU A 155 -8.48 -3.66 -14.10
CA LEU A 155 -7.57 -3.38 -15.23
C LEU A 155 -7.71 -1.90 -15.60
N HIS A 156 -6.61 -1.14 -15.57
CA HIS A 156 -6.60 0.34 -15.64
C HIS A 156 -7.26 1.00 -14.43
N SER A 157 -6.68 0.74 -13.27
CA SER A 157 -7.13 1.34 -12.01
C SER A 157 -6.85 2.84 -11.96
N GLY A 158 -7.50 3.56 -11.05
CA GLY A 158 -7.19 4.98 -10.79
C GLY A 158 -5.73 5.22 -10.36
N LEU A 159 -5.03 4.17 -9.89
CA LEU A 159 -3.60 4.21 -9.62
C LEU A 159 -2.77 4.32 -10.92
N ASP A 160 -3.12 3.54 -11.94
CA ASP A 160 -2.42 3.57 -13.24
C ASP A 160 -2.51 4.96 -13.87
N ASP A 161 -3.69 5.59 -13.82
CA ASP A 161 -3.89 6.95 -14.33
C ASP A 161 -3.08 7.99 -13.56
N LYS A 162 -3.03 7.89 -12.22
CA LYS A 162 -2.22 8.78 -11.37
C LYS A 162 -0.73 8.65 -11.67
N ILE A 163 -0.23 7.42 -11.83
CA ILE A 163 1.17 7.16 -12.19
C ILE A 163 1.48 7.71 -13.58
N ASN A 164 0.61 7.44 -14.56
CA ASN A 164 0.79 7.90 -15.94
C ASN A 164 0.79 9.43 -16.05
N ASP A 165 -0.13 10.12 -15.36
CA ASP A 165 -0.15 11.59 -15.30
C ASP A 165 1.08 12.15 -14.60
N ALA A 166 1.54 11.51 -13.52
CA ALA A 166 2.76 11.89 -12.82
C ALA A 166 4.01 11.76 -13.71
N ILE A 167 4.13 10.65 -14.45
CA ILE A 167 5.17 10.42 -15.44
C ILE A 167 5.11 11.50 -16.53
N ARG A 168 3.93 11.74 -17.11
CA ARG A 168 3.73 12.76 -18.15
C ARG A 168 4.20 14.14 -17.71
N LYS A 169 3.88 14.54 -16.48
CA LYS A 169 4.34 15.79 -15.87
C LYS A 169 5.85 15.85 -15.63
N GLY A 170 6.55 14.73 -15.59
CA GLY A 170 8.01 14.67 -15.56
C GLY A 170 8.67 14.90 -16.92
N PHE A 171 7.93 14.62 -18.00
CA PHE A 171 8.31 14.89 -19.38
C PHE A 171 7.74 16.22 -19.94
N SER A 172 7.10 17.03 -19.10
CA SER A 172 6.57 18.36 -19.45
C SER A 172 7.52 19.45 -18.96
#